data_AF-A0A497M3K2-F1
#
_entry.id   AF-A0A497M3K2-F1
#
_cell.length_a   1.000
_cell.length_b   1.000
_cell.length_c   1.000
_cell.angle_alpha   90.00
_cell.angle_beta   90.00
_cell.angle_gamma   90.00
#
_symmetry.space_group_name_H-M   'P 1'
#
loop_
_entity.id
_entity.type
_entity.pdbx_description
1 polymer ?
#
loop_
_entity_poly.entity_id
_entity_poly.type
_entity_poly.pdbx_seq_one_letter_code
_entity_poly.pdbx_strand_id
1 'polypeptide(L)' 'MEKAPSLIVSSCPGCKESLKLAAKRSRLKIKVKDLTELIDESL' A
#
# COMPACT_ATOMS: atom_id res chain seq x y z
N MET A 1 12.14 -6.02 16.94
CA MET A 1 10.73 -5.73 16.57
C MET A 1 10.76 -4.95 15.27
N GLU A 2 10.30 -5.55 14.19
CA GLU A 2 10.34 -4.95 12.85
C GLU A 2 9.37 -3.76 12.80
N LYS A 3 9.82 -2.62 12.30
CA LYS A 3 9.00 -1.41 12.23
C LYS A 3 7.86 -1.65 11.25
N ALA A 4 6.62 -1.39 11.66
CA ALA A 4 5.48 -1.46 10.77
C ALA A 4 5.72 -0.54 9.55
N PRO A 5 5.55 -1.04 8.31
CA PRO A 5 5.81 -0.25 7.12
C PRO A 5 4.79 0.89 7.01
N SER A 6 5.25 2.09 6.66
CA SER A 6 4.37 3.25 6.40
C SER A 6 3.73 3.21 5.01
N LEU A 7 4.31 2.43 4.08
CA LEU A 7 3.89 2.28 2.70
C LEU A 7 4.07 0.81 2.25
N ILE A 8 3.05 0.27 1.60
CA ILE A 8 3.12 -1.00 0.87
C ILE A 8 2.91 -0.69 -0.61
N VAL A 9 3.73 -1.29 -1.47
CA VAL A 9 3.63 -1.15 -2.93
C VAL A 9 3.30 -2.52 -3.50
N SER A 10 2.33 -2.58 -4.41
CA SER A 10 1.94 -3.81 -5.10
C SER A 10 1.84 -3.56 -6.60
N SER A 11 2.22 -4.54 -7.41
CA SER A 11 1.99 -4.53 -8.87
C SER A 11 0.70 -5.26 -9.27
N CYS A 12 -0.03 -5.84 -8.30
CA CYS A 12 -1.29 -6.53 -8.55
C CYS A 12 -2.47 -5.65 -8.11
N PRO A 13 -3.38 -5.26 -9.02
CA PRO A 13 -4.54 -4.43 -8.69
C PRO A 13 -5.43 -5.05 -7.59
N GLY A 14 -5.66 -6.36 -7.66
CA GLY A 14 -6.46 -7.07 -6.65
C GLY A 14 -5.80 -7.08 -5.27
N CYS A 15 -4.47 -7.22 -5.21
CA CYS A 15 -3.72 -7.15 -3.96
C CYS A 15 -3.75 -5.73 -3.37
N LYS A 16 -3.56 -4.70 -4.19
CA LYS A 16 -3.65 -3.30 -3.76
C LYS A 16 -4.98 -3.02 -3.07
N GLU A 17 -6.11 -3.38 -3.70
CA GLU A 17 -7.43 -3.14 -3.13
C GLU A 17 -7.68 -3.97 -1.86
N SER A 18 -7.27 -5.24 -1.86
CA SER A 18 -7.38 -6.11 -0.68
C SER A 18 -6.58 -5.57 0.50
N LEU A 19 -5.36 -5.10 0.26
CA LEU A 19 -4.49 -4.51 1.28
C LEU A 19 -5.03 -3.17 1.78
N LYS A 20 -5.57 -2.32 0.90
CA LYS A 20 -6.26 -1.08 1.31
C LYS A 20 -7.44 -1.38 2.23
N LEU A 21 -8.26 -2.36 1.87
CA LEU A 21 -9.41 -2.78 2.68
C LEU A 21 -8.97 -3.34 4.03
N ALA A 22 -7.93 -4.19 4.06
CA ALA A 22 -7.36 -4.73 5.28
C ALA A 22 -6.81 -3.63 6.19
N ALA A 23 -6.01 -2.70 5.65
CA ALA A 23 -5.47 -1.57 6.39
C ALA A 23 -6.58 -0.69 7.00
N LYS A 24 -7.64 -0.42 6.22
CA LYS A 24 -8.82 0.33 6.70
C LYS A 24 -9.56 -0.40 7.82
N ARG A 25 -9.82 -1.71 7.67
CA ARG A 25 -10.49 -2.54 8.68
C ARG A 25 -9.69 -2.60 9.99
N SER A 26 -8.37 -2.72 9.89
CA SER A 26 -7.46 -2.78 11.03
C SER A 26 -7.10 -1.41 11.60
N ARG A 27 -7.66 -0.30 11.07
CA ARG A 27 -7.35 1.09 11.45
C ARG A 27 -5.84 1.41 11.42
N LEU A 28 -5.11 0.72 10.55
CA LEU A 28 -3.68 0.94 10.37
C LEU A 28 -3.45 2.15 9.47
N LYS A 29 -2.53 3.03 9.86
CA LYS A 29 -2.13 4.20 9.06
C LYS A 29 -1.08 3.81 8.01
N ILE A 30 -1.40 2.82 7.18
CA ILE A 30 -0.52 2.31 6.12
C ILE A 30 -1.06 2.78 4.77
N LYS A 31 -0.19 3.40 3.96
CA LYS A 31 -0.50 3.72 2.56
C LYS A 31 -0.30 2.47 1.70
N VAL A 32 -1.16 2.25 0.71
CA VAL A 32 -0.99 1.18 -0.27
C VAL A 32 -1.06 1.79 -1.66
N LYS A 33 0.00 1.59 -2.45
CA LYS A 33 0.13 2.11 -3.81
C LYS A 33 0.34 0.99 -4.83
N ASP A 34 -0.06 1.29 -6.05
CA ASP A 34 0.39 0.56 -7.22
C ASP A 34 1.85 0.92 -7.55
N LEU A 35 2.60 0.01 -8.17
CA LEU A 35 3.95 0.30 -8.63
C LEU A 35 3.98 1.47 -9.63
N THR A 36 2.99 1.56 -10.51
CA THR A 36 2.90 2.65 -11.50
C THR A 36 2.66 4.01 -10.84
N GLU A 37 1.82 4.08 -9.80
CA GLU A 37 1.62 5.29 -9.01
C GLU A 37 2.92 5.77 -8.35
N LEU A 38 3.78 4.85 -7.90
CA LEU A 38 5.06 5.21 -7.31
C LEU A 38 6.05 5.76 -8.36
N ILE A 39 6.06 5.18 -9.55
CA ILE A 39 6.91 5.64 -10.65
C ILE A 39 6.48 7.03 -11.11
N ASP A 40 5.17 7.26 -11.26
CA ASP A 40 4.60 8.54 -11.70
C ASP A 40 4.94 9.69 -10.73
N GLU A 41 4.96 9.43 -9.42
CA GLU A 41 5.38 10.43 -8.41
C GLU A 41 6.88 10.74 -8.38
N SER A 42 7.70 9.92 -9.06
CA SER A 42 9.16 10.06 -9.10
C SER A 42 9.66 10.77 -10.36
N LEU A 43 8.75 11.11 -11.27
CA LEU A 43 8.99 11.88 -12.49
C LEU A 43 8.69 13.37 -12.28
#